data_AF-A0A3B9YR33-F1
#
_entry.id   AF-A0A3B9YR33-F1
#
_cell.length_a   1.000
_cell.length_b   1.000
_cell.length_c   1.000
_cell.angle_alpha   90.00
_cell.angle_beta   90.00
_cell.angle_gamma   90.00
#
_symmetry.space_group_name_H-M   'P 1'
#
loop_
_entity.id
_entity.type
_entity.pdbx_description
1 polymer ?
#
loop_
_entity_poly.entity_id
_entity_poly.type
_entity_poly.pdbx_seq_one_letter_code
_entity_poly.pdbx_strand_id
1 'polypeptide(L)'
;EWIADCLVSLNQRQQTSIEASAEAEAAWVRHVAEAVTPTLLPQANSWYMGANVPGKPRMFMPYAGGLNRYTDICNAVVAKDYEGFIIRQGERVHTNSHAFTSHPPLPDIPEKLWPIIIERLTAAGLMPGAQ
;
A
#
# COMPACT_ATOMS: atom_id res chain seq x y z
N GLU A 1 -1.91 -13.71 12.88
CA GLU A 1 -2.84 -14.34 11.93
C GLU A 1 -2.32 -14.28 10.49
N TRP A 2 -2.54 -13.21 9.70
CA TRP A 2 -2.26 -13.18 8.24
C TRP A 2 -0.93 -13.81 7.77
N ILE A 3 0.20 -13.45 8.38
CA ILE A 3 1.52 -14.00 8.01
C ILE A 3 1.60 -15.50 8.31
N ALA A 4 1.08 -15.95 9.46
CA ALA A 4 1.08 -17.35 9.83
C ALA A 4 0.21 -18.17 8.85
N ASP A 5 -1.00 -17.68 8.53
CA ASP A 5 -1.90 -18.32 7.57
C ASP A 5 -1.30 -18.36 6.15
N CYS A 6 -0.60 -17.28 5.76
CA CYS A 6 0.18 -17.24 4.51
C CYS A 6 1.23 -18.36 4.48
N LEU A 7 2.04 -18.50 5.53
CA LEU A 7 3.10 -19.51 5.57
C LEU A 7 2.53 -20.93 5.55
N VAL A 8 1.42 -21.18 6.26
CA VAL A 8 0.70 -22.46 6.22
C VAL A 8 0.20 -22.76 4.80
N SER A 9 -0.42 -21.79 4.15
CA SER A 9 -0.94 -21.91 2.78
C SER A 9 0.17 -22.18 1.74
N LEU A 10 1.31 -21.49 1.83
CA LEU A 10 2.46 -21.74 0.96
C LEU A 10 3.01 -23.15 1.16
N ASN A 11 3.16 -23.59 2.41
CA ASN A 11 3.67 -24.92 2.74
C ASN A 11 2.75 -26.05 2.22
N GLN A 12 1.43 -25.91 2.41
CA GLN A 12 0.43 -26.87 1.91
C GLN A 12 0.47 -26.99 0.37
N ARG A 13 0.79 -25.88 -0.32
CA ARG A 13 0.91 -25.83 -1.79
C ARG A 13 2.32 -26.11 -2.29
N GLN A 14 3.26 -26.47 -1.41
CA GLN A 14 4.67 -26.72 -1.73
C GLN A 14 5.35 -25.54 -2.45
N GLN A 15 4.91 -24.32 -2.17
CA GLN A 15 5.48 -23.10 -2.71
C GLN A 15 6.66 -22.65 -1.83
N THR A 16 7.75 -22.23 -2.46
CA THR A 16 9.04 -21.98 -1.79
C THR A 16 9.32 -20.50 -1.58
N SER A 17 8.61 -19.60 -2.25
CA SER A 17 8.78 -18.15 -2.06
C SER A 17 7.50 -17.39 -2.39
N ILE A 18 7.33 -16.26 -1.70
CA ILE A 18 6.32 -15.23 -1.96
C ILE A 18 7.02 -13.87 -1.86
N GLU A 19 6.78 -12.99 -2.83
CA GLU A 19 7.40 -11.66 -2.88
C GLU A 19 6.42 -10.67 -3.49
N ALA A 20 6.29 -9.47 -2.92
CA ALA A 20 5.45 -8.44 -3.53
C ALA A 20 6.05 -8.02 -4.88
N SER A 21 5.21 -7.88 -5.90
CA SER A 21 5.64 -7.27 -7.15
C SER A 21 5.98 -5.78 -6.95
N ALA A 22 6.90 -5.25 -7.76
CA ALA A 22 7.27 -3.83 -7.69
C ALA A 22 6.06 -2.92 -7.96
N GLU A 23 5.14 -3.35 -8.83
CA GLU A 23 3.90 -2.63 -9.13
C GLU A 23 2.96 -2.58 -7.93
N ALA A 24 2.79 -3.70 -7.21
CA ALA A 24 1.97 -3.76 -6.01
C ALA A 24 2.57 -2.95 -4.86
N GLU A 25 3.89 -2.98 -4.68
CA GLU A 25 4.58 -2.13 -3.71
C GLU A 25 4.35 -0.64 -4.03
N ALA A 26 4.57 -0.22 -5.27
CA ALA A 26 4.34 1.15 -5.71
C ALA A 26 2.86 1.56 -5.54
N ALA A 27 1.92 0.66 -5.81
CA ALA A 27 0.50 0.90 -5.59
C ALA A 27 0.17 1.06 -4.10
N TRP A 28 0.76 0.24 -3.23
CA TRP A 28 0.59 0.35 -1.79
C TRP A 28 1.14 1.68 -1.24
N VAL A 29 2.31 2.11 -1.72
CA VAL A 29 2.90 3.42 -1.35
C VAL A 29 1.97 4.57 -1.73
N ARG A 30 1.42 4.57 -2.94
CA ARG A 30 0.43 5.58 -3.36
C ARG A 30 -0.82 5.55 -2.49
N HIS A 31 -1.35 4.36 -2.19
CA HIS A 31 -2.53 4.22 -1.33
C HIS A 31 -2.30 4.75 0.09
N VAL A 32 -1.13 4.50 0.69
CA VAL A 32 -0.77 5.03 2.01
C VAL A 32 -0.71 6.57 1.98
N ALA A 33 -0.13 7.14 0.92
CA ALA A 33 -0.09 8.57 0.69
C ALA A 33 -1.48 9.21 0.55
N GLU A 34 -2.33 8.60 -0.27
CA GLU A 34 -3.71 9.04 -0.47
C GLU A 34 -4.50 9.00 0.85
N ALA A 35 -4.34 7.92 1.64
CA ALA A 35 -5.03 7.75 2.91
C ALA A 35 -4.65 8.81 3.96
N VAL A 36 -3.41 9.33 3.95
CA VAL A 36 -2.97 10.35 4.91
C VAL A 36 -3.22 11.78 4.42
N THR A 37 -3.28 12.01 3.11
CA THR A 37 -3.42 13.35 2.49
C THR A 37 -4.56 14.22 3.04
N PRO A 38 -5.78 13.69 3.29
CA PRO A 38 -6.88 14.51 3.80
C PRO A 38 -6.75 14.87 5.29
N THR A 39 -5.72 14.36 5.99
CA THR A 39 -5.51 14.60 7.42
C THR A 39 -4.55 15.77 7.68
N LEU A 40 -4.39 16.16 8.95
CA LEU A 40 -3.36 17.11 9.38
C LEU A 40 -1.99 16.45 9.66
N LEU A 41 -1.93 15.10 9.66
CA LEU A 41 -0.72 14.35 10.01
C LEU A 41 0.51 14.71 9.14
N PRO A 42 0.38 14.95 7.82
CA PRO A 42 1.53 15.30 6.98
C PRO A 42 2.17 16.65 7.35
N GLN A 43 1.42 17.54 8.02
CA GLN A 43 1.90 18.88 8.37
C GLN A 43 2.76 18.89 9.64
N ALA A 44 2.70 17.82 10.44
CA ALA A 44 3.43 17.74 11.70
C ALA A 44 4.92 17.41 11.46
N ASN A 45 5.81 18.16 12.13
CA ASN A 45 7.22 17.78 12.29
C ASN A 45 7.32 16.62 13.29
N SER A 46 7.03 15.41 12.81
CA SER A 46 6.98 14.20 13.62
C SER A 46 7.91 13.12 13.09
N TRP A 47 8.19 12.15 13.93
CA TRP A 47 8.91 10.93 13.53
C TRP A 47 8.14 10.13 12.47
N TYR A 48 6.80 10.22 12.43
CA TYR A 48 5.98 9.61 11.38
C TYR A 48 6.31 10.14 9.98
N MET A 49 6.73 11.40 9.91
CA MET A 49 7.17 12.07 8.68
C MET A 49 8.67 11.97 8.45
N GLY A 50 9.41 11.24 9.30
CA GLY A 50 10.88 11.18 9.24
C GLY A 50 11.59 12.50 9.57
N ALA A 51 10.86 13.51 10.07
CA ALA A 51 11.38 14.87 10.30
C ALA A 51 12.44 14.93 11.42
N ASN A 52 12.58 13.86 12.21
CA ASN A 52 13.53 13.75 13.30
C ASN A 52 14.95 13.35 12.87
N VAL A 53 15.17 12.97 11.60
CA VAL A 53 16.47 12.54 11.08
C VAL A 53 16.92 13.49 9.96
N PRO A 54 17.96 14.32 10.16
CA PRO A 54 18.50 15.17 9.11
C PRO A 54 18.89 14.37 7.86
N GLY A 55 18.49 14.87 6.69
CA GLY A 55 18.76 14.21 5.40
C GLY A 55 17.84 13.04 5.05
N LYS A 56 16.97 12.58 5.97
CA LYS A 56 15.99 11.53 5.64
C LYS A 56 14.84 12.13 4.81
N PRO A 57 14.39 11.45 3.74
CA PRO A 57 13.20 11.85 2.99
C PRO A 57 11.97 12.00 3.91
N ARG A 58 11.18 13.05 3.68
CA ARG A 58 9.95 13.31 4.44
C ARG A 58 8.78 12.56 3.80
N MET A 59 8.44 11.42 4.35
CA MET A 59 7.34 10.57 3.89
C MET A 59 6.57 10.04 5.09
N PHE A 60 5.23 10.01 4.97
CA PHE A 60 4.38 9.37 5.96
C PHE A 60 4.36 7.86 5.71
N MET A 61 4.96 7.09 6.61
CA MET A 61 5.10 5.63 6.46
C MET A 61 3.92 4.80 7.00
N PRO A 62 3.23 5.20 8.10
CA PRO A 62 2.12 4.39 8.61
C PRO A 62 0.90 4.41 7.67
N TYR A 63 0.08 3.37 7.75
CA TYR A 63 -1.22 3.38 7.09
C TYR A 63 -2.26 4.17 7.92
N ALA A 64 -2.67 5.35 7.43
CA ALA A 64 -3.64 6.22 8.10
C ALA A 64 -5.11 5.82 7.88
N GLY A 65 -5.40 4.78 7.09
CA GLY A 65 -6.77 4.39 6.72
C GLY A 65 -7.57 3.66 7.82
N GLY A 66 -6.92 3.29 8.93
CA GLY A 66 -7.51 2.59 10.08
C GLY A 66 -7.46 1.06 9.97
N LEU A 67 -7.58 0.38 11.12
CA LEU A 67 -7.40 -1.07 11.24
C LEU A 67 -8.43 -1.87 10.42
N ASN A 68 -9.72 -1.48 10.44
CA ASN A 68 -10.74 -2.23 9.71
C ASN A 68 -10.45 -2.27 8.20
N ARG A 69 -10.14 -1.11 7.59
CA ARG A 69 -9.77 -1.05 6.17
C ARG A 69 -8.50 -1.84 5.88
N TYR A 70 -7.51 -1.78 6.78
CA TYR A 70 -6.29 -2.57 6.62
C TYR A 70 -6.61 -4.07 6.57
N THR A 71 -7.41 -4.55 7.52
CA THR A 71 -7.86 -5.94 7.58
C THR A 71 -8.66 -6.35 6.33
N ASP A 72 -9.55 -5.48 5.84
CA ASP A 72 -10.32 -5.73 4.62
C ASP A 72 -9.42 -5.91 3.40
N ILE A 73 -8.37 -5.08 3.26
CA ILE A 73 -7.38 -5.20 2.18
C ILE A 73 -6.63 -6.52 2.29
N CYS A 74 -6.15 -6.88 3.49
CA CYS A 74 -5.45 -8.13 3.75
C CYS A 74 -6.31 -9.35 3.38
N ASN A 75 -7.60 -9.32 3.73
CA ASN A 75 -8.55 -10.38 3.40
C ASN A 75 -8.83 -10.46 1.90
N ALA A 76 -8.99 -9.32 1.23
CA ALA A 76 -9.20 -9.25 -0.21
C ALA A 76 -8.00 -9.80 -0.99
N VAL A 77 -6.77 -9.48 -0.57
CA VAL A 77 -5.53 -10.03 -1.14
C VAL A 77 -5.53 -11.56 -1.04
N VAL A 78 -5.85 -12.12 0.13
CA VAL A 78 -5.92 -13.59 0.32
C VAL A 78 -7.01 -14.22 -0.52
N ALA A 79 -8.21 -13.62 -0.56
CA ALA A 79 -9.34 -14.12 -1.35
C ALA A 79 -9.05 -14.14 -2.86
N LYS A 80 -8.14 -13.30 -3.34
CA LYS A 80 -7.67 -13.24 -4.73
C LYS A 80 -6.35 -14.00 -4.94
N ASP A 81 -6.13 -15.04 -4.15
CA ASP A 81 -4.92 -15.89 -4.20
C ASP A 81 -3.61 -15.09 -4.12
N TYR A 82 -3.52 -14.22 -3.12
CA TYR A 82 -2.38 -13.34 -2.85
C TYR A 82 -2.12 -12.35 -4.01
N GLU A 83 -3.16 -11.61 -4.40
CA GLU A 83 -3.05 -10.52 -5.38
C GLU A 83 -1.88 -9.57 -5.06
N GLY A 84 -1.12 -9.16 -6.08
CA GLY A 84 0.05 -8.31 -5.94
C GLY A 84 1.36 -9.06 -5.62
N PHE A 85 1.29 -10.37 -5.31
CA PHE A 85 2.46 -11.19 -5.03
C PHE A 85 2.86 -12.09 -6.20
N ILE A 86 4.17 -12.32 -6.28
CA ILE A 86 4.80 -13.33 -7.12
C ILE A 86 5.11 -14.54 -6.24
N ILE A 87 4.47 -15.68 -6.53
CA ILE A 87 4.63 -16.92 -5.78
C ILE A 87 5.33 -17.96 -6.65
N ARG A 88 6.35 -18.63 -6.10
CA ARG A 88 7.17 -19.60 -6.83
C ARG A 88 7.31 -20.95 -6.11
N GLN A 89 7.62 -21.98 -6.89
CA GLN A 89 8.11 -23.29 -6.45
C GLN A 89 9.38 -23.62 -7.22
N GLY A 90 10.54 -23.45 -6.60
CA GLY A 90 11.81 -23.43 -7.33
C GLY A 90 11.82 -22.31 -8.37
N GLU A 91 12.17 -22.64 -9.62
CA GLU A 91 12.18 -21.69 -10.74
C GLU A 91 10.78 -21.40 -11.33
N ARG A 92 9.77 -22.22 -10.98
CA ARG A 92 8.42 -22.08 -11.54
C ARG A 92 7.64 -20.96 -10.83
N VAL A 93 7.13 -20.00 -11.61
CA VAL A 93 6.17 -18.99 -11.13
C VAL A 93 4.76 -19.56 -11.20
N HIS A 94 4.04 -19.56 -10.07
CA HIS A 94 2.66 -20.03 -9.94
C HIS A 94 1.65 -18.89 -10.00
N THR A 95 1.97 -17.78 -9.36
CA THR A 95 1.18 -16.55 -9.40
C THR A 95 2.12 -15.42 -9.78
N ASN A 96 1.75 -14.62 -10.78
CA ASN A 96 2.49 -13.44 -11.21
C ASN A 96 1.55 -12.23 -11.21
N SER A 97 0.93 -11.97 -10.06
CA SER A 97 -0.09 -10.94 -9.94
C SER A 97 0.59 -9.57 -9.78
N HIS A 98 0.64 -8.82 -10.88
CA HIS A 98 1.05 -7.40 -10.88
C HIS A 98 -0.14 -6.46 -10.64
N ALA A 99 -1.37 -6.99 -10.74
CA ALA A 99 -2.56 -6.24 -10.41
C ALA A 99 -2.63 -6.06 -8.89
N PHE A 100 -2.93 -4.85 -8.44
CA PHE A 100 -3.22 -4.56 -7.04
C PHE A 100 -4.50 -3.74 -6.96
N THR A 101 -5.63 -4.44 -6.85
CA THR A 101 -6.99 -3.85 -6.85
C THR A 101 -7.72 -4.07 -5.52
N SER A 102 -7.02 -4.58 -4.51
CA SER A 102 -7.59 -4.89 -3.19
C SER A 102 -7.71 -3.67 -2.26
N HIS A 103 -7.19 -2.51 -2.63
CA HIS A 103 -7.45 -1.28 -1.88
C HIS A 103 -8.92 -0.86 -2.06
N PRO A 104 -9.66 -0.53 -0.97
CA PRO A 104 -11.01 -0.01 -1.11
C PRO A 104 -10.98 1.30 -1.90
N PRO A 105 -12.07 1.67 -2.60
CA PRO A 105 -12.19 3.00 -3.16
C PRO A 105 -11.95 4.02 -2.03
N LEU A 106 -11.37 5.17 -2.39
CA LEU A 106 -11.22 6.27 -1.43
C LEU A 106 -12.58 6.52 -0.78
N PRO A 107 -12.63 6.82 0.54
CA PRO A 107 -13.89 7.20 1.18
C PRO A 107 -14.55 8.31 0.35
N ASP A 108 -15.88 8.42 0.40
CA ASP A 108 -16.61 9.51 -0.26
C ASP A 108 -16.02 10.85 0.19
N ILE A 109 -15.13 11.37 -0.64
CA ILE A 109 -14.46 12.64 -0.42
C ILE A 109 -15.37 13.66 -1.07
N PRO A 110 -15.89 14.65 -0.30
CA PRO A 110 -16.66 15.73 -0.86
C PRO A 110 -15.90 16.35 -2.04
N GLU A 111 -16.55 16.48 -3.20
CA GLU A 111 -15.95 16.95 -4.46
C GLU A 111 -15.10 18.23 -4.28
N LYS A 112 -15.57 19.14 -3.40
CA LYS A 112 -14.87 20.37 -3.02
C LYS A 112 -13.46 20.19 -2.43
N LEU A 113 -13.11 18.99 -1.95
CA LEU A 113 -11.81 18.68 -1.38
C LEU A 113 -10.82 18.14 -2.42
N TRP A 114 -11.28 17.73 -3.61
CA TRP A 114 -10.39 17.16 -4.63
C TRP A 114 -9.29 18.10 -5.12
N PRO A 115 -9.54 19.40 -5.38
CA PRO A 115 -8.47 20.32 -5.76
C PRO A 115 -7.34 20.37 -4.73
N ILE A 116 -7.69 20.39 -3.44
CA ILE A 116 -6.74 20.43 -2.32
C ILE A 116 -5.94 19.13 -2.22
N ILE A 117 -6.61 17.99 -2.43
CA ILE A 117 -5.95 16.68 -2.36
C ILE A 117 -5.01 16.49 -3.56
N ILE A 118 -5.42 16.88 -4.77
CA ILE A 118 -4.56 16.83 -5.97
C ILE A 118 -3.32 17.71 -5.79
N GLU A 119 -3.48 18.95 -5.33
CA GLU A 119 -2.36 19.85 -5.05
C GLU A 119 -1.37 19.21 -4.07
N ARG A 120 -1.88 18.60 -2.98
CA ARG A 120 -1.05 17.96 -1.96
C ARG A 120 -0.34 16.71 -2.47
N LEU A 121 -1.03 15.85 -3.22
CA LEU A 121 -0.43 14.65 -3.82
C LEU A 121 0.63 15.03 -4.85
N THR A 122 0.41 16.09 -5.62
CA THR A 122 1.37 16.62 -6.60
C THR A 122 2.61 17.19 -5.91
N ALA A 123 2.43 18.06 -4.90
CA ALA A 123 3.53 18.64 -4.13
C ALA A 123 4.37 17.58 -3.39
N ALA A 124 3.75 16.44 -3.05
CA ALA A 124 4.42 15.32 -2.42
C ALA A 124 5.02 14.31 -3.42
N GLY A 125 4.88 14.52 -4.74
CA GLY A 125 5.41 13.65 -5.79
C GLY A 125 4.71 12.29 -5.92
N LEU A 126 3.45 12.20 -5.48
CA LEU A 126 2.69 10.94 -5.33
C LEU A 126 1.64 10.73 -6.44
N MET A 127 1.52 11.69 -7.36
CA MET A 127 0.74 11.60 -8.61
C MET A 127 1.69 11.51 -9.82
N PRO A 128 1.44 10.63 -10.80
CA PRO A 128 2.19 10.63 -12.05
C PRO A 128 1.83 11.88 -12.85
N GLY A 129 2.77 12.80 -13.00
CA GLY A 129 2.73 13.91 -13.97
C GLY A 129 2.37 15.28 -13.40
N ALA A 130 3.39 15.98 -12.91
CA ALA A 130 3.56 17.41 -13.17
C ALA A 130 5.04 17.65 -13.47
N GLN A 131 5.42 17.41 -14.73
CA GLN A 131 6.49 18.18 -15.36
C GLN A 131 5.91 19.52 -15.79
#